data_AF-A0A957FSM2-F1
#
_entry.id   AF-A0A957FSM2-F1
#
_cell.length_a   1.000
_cell.length_b   1.000
_cell.length_c   1.000
_cell.angle_alpha   90.00
_cell.angle_beta   90.00
_cell.angle_gamma   90.00
#
_symmetry.space_group_name_H-M   'P 1'
#
loop_
_entity.id
_entity.type
_entity.pdbx_description
1 polymer ?
#
loop_
_entity_poly.entity_id
_entity_poly.type
_entity_poly.pdbx_seq_one_letter_code
_entity_poly.pdbx_strand_id
1 'polypeptide(L)'
;VNRLERGDLNLGLGGGPDLPHAVYGQFNDAGQIIGGNGDSFVMLVRWNEAGQVSSYSIHQYGSATAVPDSPHYNDQAPLFVNRELKPVWFTEAAIRANLEQAYRPGEE
;
A
#
# COMPACT_ATOMS: atom_id res chain seq x y z
N VAL A 1 17.55 -6.95 9.05
CA VAL A 1 18.09 -5.61 9.33
C VAL A 1 17.09 -4.53 8.92
N ASN A 2 16.75 -4.39 7.63
CA ASN A 2 15.69 -3.47 7.18
C ASN A 2 14.29 -4.01 7.44
N ARG A 3 13.41 -3.20 8.04
CA ARG A 3 12.05 -3.60 8.45
C ARG A 3 11.01 -2.54 8.10
N LEU A 4 9.79 -3.00 7.88
CA LEU A 4 8.57 -2.19 7.88
C LEU A 4 7.84 -2.49 9.19
N GLU A 5 7.76 -1.50 10.08
CA GLU A 5 6.99 -1.58 11.31
C GLU A 5 5.73 -0.74 11.19
N ARG A 6 4.57 -1.37 11.37
CA ARG A 6 3.27 -0.70 11.23
C ARG A 6 2.19 -1.44 12.02
N GLY A 7 1.67 -0.81 13.07
CA GLY A 7 0.69 -1.45 13.95
C GLY A 7 1.33 -2.61 14.69
N ASP A 8 0.73 -3.79 14.60
CA ASP A 8 1.26 -5.05 15.12
C ASP A 8 2.28 -5.72 14.19
N LEU A 9 2.46 -5.20 12.98
CA LEU A 9 3.36 -5.78 11.98
C LEU A 9 4.80 -5.31 12.17
N ASN A 10 5.72 -6.27 12.12
CA ASN A 10 7.14 -6.06 11.93
C ASN A 10 7.60 -7.00 10.81
N LEU A 11 7.76 -6.47 9.59
CA LEU A 11 8.01 -7.25 8.36
C LEU A 11 9.40 -6.97 7.79
N GLY A 12 9.98 -7.94 7.08
CA GLY A 12 11.24 -7.72 6.35
C GLY A 12 11.03 -6.79 5.17
N LEU A 13 11.85 -5.74 5.05
CA LEU A 13 11.68 -4.72 4.00
C LEU A 13 12.90 -4.70 3.07
N GLY A 14 12.65 -4.76 1.76
CA GLY A 14 13.66 -4.54 0.74
C GLY A 14 13.94 -3.06 0.49
N GLY A 15 14.84 -2.77 -0.45
CA GLY A 15 15.15 -1.40 -0.85
C GLY A 15 16.25 -0.74 0.00
N GLY A 16 16.49 0.53 -0.29
CA GLY A 16 17.54 1.31 0.35
C GLY A 16 17.68 2.71 -0.25
N PRO A 17 18.60 3.53 0.28
CA PRO A 17 18.89 4.84 -0.30
C PRO A 17 19.43 4.69 -1.73
N ASP A 18 19.01 5.59 -2.62
CA ASP A 18 19.51 5.72 -3.99
C ASP A 18 19.30 4.50 -4.89
N LEU A 19 18.29 3.67 -4.58
CA LEU A 19 17.82 2.56 -5.40
C LEU A 19 16.43 2.84 -5.98
N PRO A 20 16.02 2.19 -7.09
CA PRO A 20 14.66 2.33 -7.62
C PRO A 20 13.56 1.98 -6.62
N HIS A 21 13.84 1.03 -5.72
CA HIS A 21 13.02 0.80 -4.53
C HIS A 21 13.60 1.62 -3.37
N ALA A 22 13.21 2.89 -3.30
CA ALA A 22 13.79 3.85 -2.38
C ALA A 22 13.24 3.62 -0.97
N VAL A 23 14.11 3.32 -0.01
CA VAL A 23 13.74 3.17 1.40
C VAL A 23 14.82 3.81 2.26
N TYR A 24 14.40 4.78 3.06
CA TYR A 24 15.23 5.45 4.04
C TYR A 24 14.66 5.17 5.42
N GLY A 25 15.53 4.76 6.35
CA GLY A 25 15.11 4.34 7.68
C GLY A 25 16.07 4.79 8.77
N GLN A 26 15.60 4.62 10.01
CA GLN A 26 16.34 4.93 11.22
C GLN A 26 16.49 3.66 12.07
N PHE A 27 17.54 3.60 12.89
CA PHE A 27 17.70 2.48 13.82
C PHE A 27 16.67 2.55 14.95
N ASN A 28 16.07 1.42 15.30
CA ASN A 28 15.36 1.23 16.56
C ASN A 28 16.30 0.66 17.65
N ASP A 29 15.81 0.57 18.89
CA ASP A 29 16.58 0.07 20.03
C ASP A 29 17.05 -1.40 19.88
N ALA A 30 16.37 -2.17 19.02
CA ALA A 30 16.73 -3.54 18.69
C ALA A 30 17.80 -3.64 17.57
N GLY A 31 18.33 -2.50 17.09
CA GLY A 31 19.33 -2.44 16.03
C GLY A 31 18.79 -2.75 14.62
N GLN A 32 17.47 -2.68 14.43
CA GLN A 32 16.83 -2.81 13.12
C GLN A 32 16.69 -1.43 12.46
N ILE A 33 16.74 -1.37 11.13
CA ILE A 33 16.50 -0.15 10.36
C ILE A 33 15.02 -0.12 9.96
N ILE A 34 14.26 0.82 10.52
CA ILE A 34 12.83 0.96 10.26
C ILE A 34 12.62 1.97 9.15
N GLY A 35 12.05 1.52 8.03
CA GLY A 35 11.74 2.38 6.90
C GLY A 35 10.68 3.43 7.27
N GLY A 36 10.99 4.70 7.05
CA GLY A 36 10.10 5.83 7.32
C GLY A 36 9.81 6.71 6.10
N ASN A 37 10.72 6.73 5.13
CA ASN A 37 10.62 7.56 3.92
C ASN A 37 10.99 6.74 2.67
N GLY A 38 10.54 7.21 1.50
CA GLY A 38 10.81 6.59 0.20
C GLY A 38 9.52 6.19 -0.51
N ASP A 39 9.52 5.00 -1.12
CA ASP A 39 8.37 4.48 -1.83
C ASP A 39 7.16 4.35 -0.91
N SER A 40 6.03 4.84 -1.41
CA SER A 40 4.78 4.83 -0.67
C SER A 40 3.65 4.26 -1.52
N PHE A 41 3.04 5.11 -2.34
CA PHE A 41 2.02 4.72 -3.30
C PHE A 41 2.65 4.49 -4.67
N VAL A 42 2.52 3.26 -5.16
CA VAL A 42 2.93 2.89 -6.52
C VAL A 42 1.70 2.48 -7.30
N MET A 43 1.58 2.95 -8.54
CA MET A 43 0.50 2.57 -9.45
C MET A 43 1.04 2.31 -10.84
N LEU A 44 0.71 1.16 -11.40
CA LEU A 44 0.97 0.80 -12.78
C LEU A 44 -0.33 0.91 -13.56
N VAL A 45 -0.33 1.68 -14.65
CA VAL A 45 -1.50 1.90 -15.50
C VAL A 45 -1.15 1.53 -16.93
N ARG A 46 -2.02 0.74 -17.56
CA ARG A 46 -1.89 0.32 -18.95
C ARG A 46 -3.19 0.56 -19.70
N TRP A 47 -3.06 1.11 -20.90
CA TRP A 47 -4.12 1.13 -21.90
C TRP A 47 -3.82 0.07 -22.96
N ASN A 48 -4.85 -0.65 -23.40
CA ASN A 48 -4.73 -1.48 -24.60
C ASN A 48 -4.98 -0.65 -25.87
N GLU A 49 -4.83 -1.26 -27.04
CA GLU A 49 -5.02 -0.60 -28.33
C GLU A 49 -6.44 -0.04 -28.53
N ALA A 50 -7.43 -0.61 -27.84
CA ALA A 50 -8.82 -0.12 -27.82
C ALA A 50 -9.06 1.01 -26.80
N GLY A 51 -8.03 1.47 -26.09
CA GLY A 51 -8.11 2.52 -25.08
C GLY A 51 -8.71 2.08 -23.74
N GLN A 52 -8.90 0.78 -23.50
CA GLN A 52 -9.39 0.28 -22.21
C GLN A 52 -8.26 0.30 -21.17
N VAL A 53 -8.56 0.83 -19.99
CA VAL A 53 -7.59 0.97 -18.89
C VAL A 53 -7.61 -0.27 -17.98
N SER A 54 -6.42 -0.71 -17.59
CA SER A 54 -6.19 -1.65 -16.49
C SER A 54 -5.13 -1.04 -15.56
N SER A 55 -5.31 -1.21 -14.25
CA SER A 55 -4.35 -0.67 -13.30
C SER A 55 -4.24 -1.49 -12.03
N TYR A 56 -3.04 -1.42 -11.46
CA TYR A 56 -2.67 -2.10 -10.22
C TYR A 56 -1.94 -1.10 -9.34
N SER A 57 -2.16 -1.16 -8.04
CA SER A 57 -1.51 -0.28 -7.08
C SER A 57 -1.11 -1.00 -5.82
N ILE A 58 -0.28 -0.33 -5.03
CA ILE A 58 0.03 -0.71 -3.67
C ILE A 58 0.34 0.54 -2.86
N HIS A 59 -0.09 0.56 -1.61
CA HIS A 59 0.40 1.48 -0.59
C HIS A 59 1.21 0.66 0.43
N GLN A 60 2.31 1.21 0.94
CA GLN A 60 3.19 0.50 1.88
C GLN A 60 2.54 0.11 3.23
N TYR A 61 1.34 0.61 3.51
CA TYR A 61 0.62 0.39 4.76
C TYR A 61 -0.80 -0.11 4.47
N GLY A 62 -1.73 0.80 4.22
CA GLY A 62 -3.13 0.55 3.91
C GLY A 62 -3.80 1.85 3.48
N SER A 63 -5.12 1.86 3.30
CA SER A 63 -5.86 3.04 2.85
C SER A 63 -6.29 3.98 3.98
N ALA A 64 -6.29 3.53 5.24
CA ALA A 64 -6.71 4.31 6.41
C ALA A 64 -5.51 4.60 7.33
N THR A 65 -4.45 5.18 6.78
CA THR A 65 -3.15 5.33 7.46
C THR A 65 -3.16 6.21 8.72
N ALA A 66 -4.20 7.00 8.94
CA ALA A 66 -4.35 7.85 10.12
C ALA A 66 -5.28 7.23 11.21
N VAL A 67 -5.85 6.05 10.97
CA VAL A 67 -6.84 5.42 11.87
C VAL A 67 -6.31 4.05 12.32
N PRO A 68 -5.60 3.96 13.46
CA PRO A 68 -4.96 2.71 13.91
C PRO A 68 -5.90 1.51 14.06
N ASP A 69 -7.14 1.76 14.48
CA ASP A 69 -8.14 0.70 14.70
C ASP A 69 -8.84 0.25 13.40
N SER A 70 -8.54 0.88 12.26
CA SER A 70 -9.11 0.49 10.97
C SER A 70 -8.48 -0.82 10.49
N PRO A 71 -9.27 -1.76 9.93
CA PRO A 71 -8.70 -2.93 9.26
C PRO A 71 -7.78 -2.53 8.11
N HIS A 72 -7.96 -1.34 7.53
CA HIS A 72 -7.12 -0.82 6.44
C HIS A 72 -5.96 0.06 6.91
N TYR A 73 -5.55 -0.06 8.18
CA TYR A 73 -4.39 0.67 8.69
C TYR A 73 -3.05 0.12 8.15
N ASN A 74 -2.96 -1.22 8.03
CA ASN A 74 -1.74 -1.94 7.66
C ASN A 74 -1.97 -3.21 6.80
N ASP A 75 -3.17 -3.40 6.25
CA ASP A 75 -3.57 -4.59 5.48
C ASP A 75 -2.83 -4.80 4.16
N GLN A 76 -2.24 -3.75 3.59
CA GLN A 76 -1.45 -3.81 2.35
C GLN A 76 0.04 -4.03 2.62
N ALA A 77 0.53 -3.84 3.85
CA ALA A 77 1.95 -3.98 4.16
C ALA A 77 2.52 -5.36 3.80
N PRO A 78 1.82 -6.50 4.03
CA PRO A 78 2.29 -7.82 3.58
C PRO A 78 2.47 -7.91 2.05
N LEU A 79 1.52 -7.37 1.27
CA LEU A 79 1.62 -7.34 -0.19
C LEU A 79 2.81 -6.48 -0.64
N PHE A 80 2.98 -5.31 -0.02
CA PHE A 80 4.06 -4.38 -0.33
C PHE A 80 5.45 -5.00 -0.14
N VAL A 81 5.72 -5.64 1.01
CA VAL A 81 7.03 -6.26 1.26
C VAL A 81 7.32 -7.44 0.33
N ASN A 82 6.27 -8.10 -0.17
CA ASN A 82 6.37 -9.17 -1.16
C ASN A 82 6.41 -8.65 -2.61
N ARG A 83 6.33 -7.33 -2.82
CA ARG A 83 6.26 -6.67 -4.15
C ARG A 83 5.05 -7.12 -4.97
N GLU A 84 3.95 -7.38 -4.29
CA GLU A 84 2.67 -7.74 -4.89
C GLU A 84 1.81 -6.49 -5.04
N LEU A 85 1.19 -6.35 -6.22
CA LEU A 85 0.24 -5.27 -6.49
C LEU A 85 -1.18 -5.81 -6.37
N LYS A 86 -2.10 -4.96 -5.90
CA LYS A 86 -3.53 -5.24 -5.96
C LYS A 86 -4.17 -4.54 -7.15
N PRO A 87 -5.24 -5.08 -7.73
CA PRO A 87 -5.99 -4.38 -8.77
C PRO A 87 -6.63 -3.10 -8.24
N VAL A 88 -6.83 -2.12 -9.13
CA VAL A 88 -7.64 -0.93 -8.86
C VAL A 88 -8.92 -1.04 -9.67
N TRP A 89 -10.05 -1.16 -8.96
CA TRP A 89 -11.37 -1.25 -9.57
C TRP A 89 -11.80 0.13 -10.06
N PHE A 90 -11.97 0.25 -11.38
CA PHE A 90 -12.22 1.54 -12.03
C PHE A 90 -13.64 1.69 -12.56
N THR A 91 -14.20 0.64 -13.17
CA THR A 91 -15.58 0.70 -13.68
C THR A 91 -16.58 0.52 -12.55
N GLU A 92 -17.76 1.13 -12.68
CA GLU A 92 -18.82 0.98 -11.68
C GLU A 92 -19.17 -0.49 -11.43
N ALA A 93 -19.26 -1.31 -12.48
CA ALA A 93 -19.50 -2.74 -12.35
C ALA A 93 -18.42 -3.46 -11.53
N ALA A 94 -17.13 -3.14 -11.77
CA ALA A 94 -16.03 -3.73 -11.00
C ALA A 94 -16.03 -3.25 -9.55
N ILE A 95 -16.31 -1.97 -9.31
CA ILE A 95 -16.43 -1.41 -7.96
C ILE A 95 -17.57 -2.11 -7.20
N ARG A 96 -18.77 -2.21 -7.80
CA ARG A 96 -19.93 -2.86 -7.18
C ARG A 96 -19.68 -4.33 -6.84
N ALA A 97 -18.89 -5.04 -7.64
CA ALA A 97 -18.55 -6.44 -7.40
C ALA A 97 -17.54 -6.65 -6.26
N ASN A 98 -16.79 -5.61 -5.87
CA ASN A 98 -15.66 -5.73 -4.91
C ASN A 98 -15.70 -4.73 -3.75
N LEU A 99 -16.71 -3.85 -3.66
CA LEU A 99 -16.80 -2.87 -2.59
C LEU A 99 -17.13 -3.54 -1.26
N GLU A 100 -16.53 -3.05 -0.19
CA GLU A 100 -16.85 -3.48 1.18
C GLU A 100 -18.00 -2.67 1.77
N GLN A 101 -18.06 -1.37 1.44
CA GLN A 101 -19.09 -0.47 1.92
C GLN A 101 -19.47 0.55 0.84
N ALA A 102 -20.77 0.83 0.76
CA ALA A 102 -21.32 1.98 0.04
C ALA A 102 -21.89 2.96 1.07
N TYR A 103 -21.62 4.25 0.90
CA TYR A 103 -22.12 5.30 1.79
C TYR A 103 -22.51 6.53 0.98
N ARG A 104 -23.25 7.43 1.61
CA ARG A 104 -23.68 8.69 1.03
C ARG A 104 -23.25 9.83 1.96
N PRO A 105 -22.31 10.71 1.53
CA PRO A 105 -21.86 11.80 2.38
C PRO A 105 -23.03 12.66 2.89
N GLY A 106 -23.10 12.88 4.20
CA GLY A 106 -24.14 13.69 4.85
C GLY A 106 -25.39 12.90 5.30
N GLU A 107 -25.43 11.60 5.07
CA GLU A 107 -26.43 10.70 5.66
C GLU A 107 -25.70 9.78 6.65
N GLU A 108 -25.71 10.15 7.94
CA GLU A 108 -25.34 9.31 9.09
C GLU A 108 -26.56 9.11 9.99
#